data_AF-A0AAU9WXJ8-F1
#
_entry.id   AF-A0AAU9WXJ8-F1
#
_cell.length_a   1.000
_cell.length_b   1.000
_cell.length_c   1.000
_cell.angle_alpha   90.00
_cell.angle_beta   90.00
_cell.angle_gamma   90.00
#
_symmetry.space_group_name_H-M   'P 1'
#
loop_
_entity.id
_entity.type
_entity.pdbx_description
1 polymer ?
#
loop_
_entity_poly.entity_id
_entity_poly.type
_entity_poly.pdbx_seq_one_letter_code
_entity_poly.pdbx_strand_id
1 'polypeptide(L)'
;SETASFYLGDKHIPVYASEIKELSNSDIAWLLLDPPEDKVALKPPVKCQENKIFIIDKKSPYFRNPDDWKADGLGVYKNDGTHVVTYYEDKNPEIRWISKTKPEDCKRSTVLLKRTYWTHVQHPDFRRRAYEILRYSGHSFTPERFVLLQYSFSGKPHAMTTKPHGNSKSEKAFTRTKPGVLESIKGKVKGSAPPSKVYDEVQDELYDLTLKSKEGGETGKVYIRRLQVAPSPACVLASDRQVQDVKRFCANTTENFSVLSIDTTFNIGDFYVTPTTYKHLLLDDRRTENPPLLLGPTLIHTRKDSDTFSYFGATLTGLENGTRKIRFIGKAEFHKYSVAHVAEDMKKKMISPLRKRAGLGEAFFYNNAAESKHQRIKARKGQMYGERKLAWTEVVDLLKSISEEEERNCERAIADKGPFK
;
A
#
# COMPACT_ATOMS: atom_id res chain seq x y z
N SER A 1 -0.27 -29.65 -29.51
CA SER A 1 -0.24 -28.51 -28.58
C SER A 1 0.59 -28.89 -27.38
N GLU A 2 1.78 -28.33 -27.21
CA GLU A 2 2.53 -28.53 -25.96
C GLU A 2 1.74 -27.91 -24.81
N THR A 3 1.31 -28.73 -23.85
CA THR A 3 0.66 -28.28 -22.62
C THR A 3 1.53 -27.23 -21.93
N ALA A 4 0.98 -26.04 -21.67
CA ALA A 4 1.69 -24.98 -20.96
C ALA A 4 2.26 -25.52 -19.63
N SER A 5 3.58 -25.44 -19.48
CA SER A 5 4.30 -25.84 -18.27
C SER A 5 4.32 -24.66 -17.30
N PHE A 6 3.84 -24.87 -16.08
CA PHE A 6 3.78 -23.85 -15.03
C PHE A 6 4.76 -24.18 -13.90
N TYR A 7 5.52 -23.18 -13.45
CA TYR A 7 6.49 -23.38 -12.36
C TYR A 7 5.76 -23.63 -11.04
N LEU A 8 6.06 -24.77 -10.41
CA LEU A 8 5.38 -25.25 -9.19
C LEU A 8 3.84 -25.32 -9.33
N GLY A 9 3.33 -25.46 -10.56
CA GLY A 9 1.89 -25.48 -10.83
C GLY A 9 1.16 -24.13 -10.71
N ASP A 10 1.86 -23.01 -10.44
CA ASP A 10 1.21 -21.69 -10.40
C ASP A 10 0.95 -21.18 -11.82
N LYS A 11 -0.32 -21.07 -12.19
CA LYS A 11 -0.78 -20.55 -13.49
C LYS A 11 -0.28 -19.14 -13.81
N HIS A 12 0.11 -18.37 -12.79
CA HIS A 12 0.68 -17.03 -12.96
C HIS A 12 2.19 -17.02 -13.24
N ILE A 13 2.84 -18.19 -13.25
CA ILE A 13 4.28 -18.37 -13.50
C ILE A 13 4.47 -19.43 -14.60
N PRO A 14 3.98 -19.19 -15.84
CA PRO A 14 4.34 -20.02 -16.97
C PRO A 14 5.86 -20.07 -17.17
N VAL A 15 6.35 -21.27 -17.47
CA VAL A 15 7.73 -21.50 -17.90
C VAL A 15 7.77 -21.27 -19.40
N TYR A 16 8.63 -20.35 -19.85
CA TYR A 16 8.83 -20.10 -21.27
C TYR A 16 9.53 -21.31 -21.91
N ALA A 17 10.67 -21.72 -21.35
CA ALA A 17 11.44 -22.88 -21.77
C ALA A 17 12.30 -23.43 -20.62
N SER A 18 12.62 -24.73 -20.65
CA SER A 18 13.54 -25.36 -19.70
C SER A 18 15.01 -25.18 -20.08
N GLU A 19 15.30 -24.93 -21.36
CA GLU A 19 16.64 -24.65 -21.86
C GLU A 19 16.57 -23.54 -22.91
N ILE A 20 17.60 -22.68 -22.97
CA ILE A 20 17.80 -21.81 -24.12
C ILE A 20 18.35 -22.76 -25.20
N LYS A 21 17.45 -23.31 -26.03
CA LYS A 21 17.84 -23.57 -27.42
C LYS A 21 18.30 -22.23 -27.99
N GLU A 22 19.27 -22.22 -28.89
CA GLU A 22 20.01 -21.03 -29.35
C GLU A 22 19.10 -19.87 -29.82
N LEU A 23 18.52 -19.11 -28.89
CA LEU A 23 17.80 -17.89 -29.17
C LEU A 23 18.84 -16.84 -29.48
N SER A 24 18.82 -16.35 -30.71
CA SER A 24 19.64 -15.23 -31.11
C SER A 24 19.28 -13.99 -30.28
N ASN A 25 20.16 -13.00 -30.25
CA ASN A 25 19.85 -11.73 -29.59
C ASN A 25 18.64 -11.03 -30.24
N SER A 26 18.33 -11.34 -31.51
CA SER A 26 17.18 -10.80 -32.22
C SER A 26 15.90 -11.48 -31.75
N ASP A 27 15.91 -12.81 -31.60
CA ASP A 27 14.77 -13.56 -31.04
C ASP A 27 14.43 -13.09 -29.63
N ILE A 28 15.44 -12.90 -28.78
CA ILE A 28 15.24 -12.39 -27.42
C ILE A 28 14.67 -10.97 -27.43
N ALA A 29 15.15 -10.11 -28.32
CA ALA A 29 14.64 -8.75 -28.42
C ALA A 29 13.19 -8.74 -28.88
N TRP A 30 12.84 -9.56 -29.87
CA TRP A 30 11.48 -9.71 -30.37
C TRP A 30 10.54 -10.25 -29.30
N LEU A 31 10.94 -11.32 -28.59
CA LEU A 31 10.20 -11.86 -27.44
C LEU A 31 9.94 -10.84 -26.33
N LEU A 32 10.82 -9.86 -26.13
CA LEU A 32 10.65 -8.83 -25.10
C LEU A 32 9.81 -7.64 -25.55
N LEU A 33 9.63 -7.46 -26.86
CA LEU A 33 8.74 -6.44 -27.42
C LEU A 33 7.31 -6.96 -27.55
N ASP A 34 7.16 -8.21 -27.99
CA ASP A 34 5.86 -8.86 -28.20
C ASP A 34 5.87 -10.34 -27.74
N PRO A 35 5.85 -10.59 -26.42
CA PRO A 35 5.86 -11.95 -25.90
C PRO A 35 4.52 -12.66 -26.11
N PRO A 36 4.52 -14.00 -26.32
CA PRO A 36 3.28 -14.77 -26.31
C PRO A 36 2.61 -14.71 -24.93
N GLU A 37 1.37 -14.23 -24.88
CA GLU A 37 0.66 -13.90 -23.64
C GLU A 37 0.56 -15.08 -22.65
N ASP A 38 0.40 -16.31 -23.16
CA ASP A 38 0.30 -17.53 -22.36
C ASP A 38 1.64 -17.96 -21.71
N LYS A 39 2.75 -17.31 -22.09
CA LYS A 39 4.09 -17.56 -21.56
C LYS A 39 4.62 -16.42 -20.69
N VAL A 40 3.82 -15.41 -20.41
CA VAL A 40 4.20 -14.26 -19.58
C VAL A 40 3.89 -14.53 -18.10
N ALA A 41 4.93 -14.54 -17.28
CA ALA A 41 4.83 -14.62 -15.83
C ALA A 41 4.42 -13.28 -15.22
N LEU A 42 3.33 -13.34 -14.45
CA LEU A 42 2.79 -12.23 -13.69
C LEU A 42 3.39 -12.14 -12.28
N LYS A 43 4.01 -13.22 -11.79
CA LYS A 43 4.70 -13.29 -10.49
C LYS A 43 6.16 -13.71 -10.69
N PRO A 44 7.07 -13.38 -9.76
CA PRO A 44 8.46 -13.81 -9.86
C PRO A 44 8.60 -15.32 -9.58
N PRO A 45 9.47 -16.04 -10.31
CA PRO A 45 9.79 -17.44 -10.06
C PRO A 45 10.68 -17.58 -8.81
N VAL A 46 10.06 -17.63 -7.63
CA VAL A 46 10.78 -17.71 -6.34
C VAL A 46 11.41 -19.08 -6.14
N LYS A 47 12.66 -19.11 -5.67
CA LYS A 47 13.43 -20.31 -5.34
C LYS A 47 13.62 -21.30 -6.51
N CYS A 48 13.71 -20.79 -7.74
CA CYS A 48 14.01 -21.63 -8.92
C CYS A 48 15.42 -22.22 -8.85
N GLN A 49 15.53 -23.50 -8.51
CA GLN A 49 16.80 -24.26 -8.48
C GLN A 49 16.87 -25.27 -9.64
N GLU A 50 16.32 -24.87 -10.79
CA GLU A 50 16.30 -25.65 -12.03
C GLU A 50 16.74 -24.77 -13.20
N ASN A 51 17.18 -25.40 -14.29
CA ASN A 51 17.37 -24.73 -15.57
C ASN A 51 16.00 -24.33 -16.11
N LYS A 52 15.68 -23.03 -16.10
CA LYS A 52 14.40 -22.50 -16.59
C LYS A 52 14.54 -21.06 -17.06
N ILE A 53 13.68 -20.70 -18.01
CA ILE A 53 13.54 -19.36 -18.56
C ILE A 53 12.12 -18.87 -18.35
N PHE A 54 12.02 -17.60 -17.98
CA PHE A 54 10.78 -16.91 -17.72
C PHE A 54 10.77 -15.58 -18.47
N ILE A 55 9.63 -15.22 -19.07
CA ILE A 55 9.36 -13.86 -19.50
C ILE A 55 8.47 -13.25 -18.42
N ILE A 56 8.91 -12.18 -17.77
CA ILE A 56 8.22 -11.59 -16.62
C ILE A 56 7.66 -10.22 -16.99
N ASP A 57 6.38 -10.01 -16.70
CA ASP A 57 5.75 -8.70 -16.79
C ASP A 57 6.07 -7.86 -15.55
N LYS A 58 6.99 -6.90 -15.68
CA LYS A 58 7.39 -6.02 -14.57
C LYS A 58 6.31 -5.02 -14.16
N LYS A 59 5.23 -4.87 -14.96
CA LYS A 59 4.07 -4.02 -14.67
C LYS A 59 2.87 -4.81 -14.14
N SER A 60 3.01 -6.12 -13.96
CA SER A 60 1.97 -6.95 -13.35
C SER A 60 1.55 -6.41 -11.98
N PRO A 61 0.26 -6.50 -11.61
CA PRO A 61 -0.24 -6.03 -10.30
C PRO A 61 0.37 -6.76 -9.09
N TYR A 62 1.07 -7.89 -9.31
CA TYR A 62 1.79 -8.59 -8.25
C TYR A 62 3.16 -7.98 -7.93
N PHE A 63 3.66 -7.04 -8.73
CA PHE A 63 4.89 -6.30 -8.47
C PHE A 63 4.57 -4.91 -7.93
N ARG A 64 5.22 -4.52 -6.82
CA ARG A 64 5.14 -3.15 -6.29
C ARG A 64 6.21 -2.25 -6.89
N ASN A 65 7.30 -2.86 -7.33
CA ASN A 65 8.37 -2.20 -8.08
C ASN A 65 8.81 -3.09 -9.26
N PRO A 66 9.14 -2.52 -10.43
CA PRO A 66 9.55 -3.28 -11.61
C PRO A 66 10.77 -4.20 -11.44
N ASP A 67 11.58 -3.99 -10.39
CA ASP A 67 12.77 -4.77 -10.08
C ASP A 67 12.54 -5.80 -8.96
N ASP A 68 11.31 -5.95 -8.45
CA ASP A 68 10.97 -6.92 -7.40
C ASP A 68 11.27 -8.37 -7.81
N TRP A 69 11.33 -8.67 -9.11
CA TRP A 69 11.76 -9.97 -9.63
C TRP A 69 13.20 -10.35 -9.25
N LYS A 70 14.06 -9.37 -8.92
CA LYS A 70 15.45 -9.62 -8.51
C LYS A 70 15.56 -10.28 -7.14
N ALA A 71 14.49 -10.23 -6.34
CA ALA A 71 14.39 -10.85 -5.01
C ALA A 71 13.74 -12.24 -5.12
N ASP A 72 14.47 -13.19 -5.70
CA ASP A 72 14.02 -14.55 -5.99
C ASP A 72 14.18 -15.53 -4.80
N GLY A 73 14.72 -15.08 -3.67
CA GLY A 73 14.84 -15.89 -2.46
C GLY A 73 15.90 -16.99 -2.55
N LEU A 74 16.85 -16.88 -3.49
CA LEU A 74 17.95 -17.84 -3.66
C LEU A 74 19.27 -17.40 -3.01
N GLY A 75 19.27 -16.31 -2.22
CA GLY A 75 20.45 -15.85 -1.50
C GLY A 75 21.19 -14.71 -2.19
N VAL A 76 22.52 -14.77 -2.18
CA VAL A 76 23.40 -13.69 -2.64
C VAL A 76 24.01 -14.03 -3.98
N TYR A 77 23.95 -13.07 -4.90
CA TYR A 77 24.59 -13.12 -6.20
C TYR A 77 25.71 -12.09 -6.29
N LYS A 78 26.82 -12.48 -6.91
CA LYS A 78 27.82 -11.56 -7.45
C LYS A 78 27.34 -11.08 -8.82
N ASN A 79 27.38 -9.77 -9.07
CA ASN A 79 27.11 -9.22 -10.40
C ASN A 79 28.38 -9.31 -11.23
N ASP A 80 28.35 -10.06 -12.32
CA ASP A 80 29.52 -10.29 -13.18
C ASP A 80 29.62 -9.27 -14.32
N GLY A 81 28.60 -8.42 -14.49
CA GLY A 81 28.60 -7.35 -15.48
C GLY A 81 27.25 -7.11 -16.10
N THR A 82 27.06 -5.87 -16.59
CA THR A 82 25.93 -5.47 -17.43
C THR A 82 26.47 -4.93 -18.74
N HIS A 83 25.99 -5.48 -19.85
CA HIS A 83 26.45 -5.15 -21.19
C HIS A 83 25.27 -4.71 -22.06
N VAL A 84 25.45 -3.62 -22.80
CA VAL A 84 24.61 -3.35 -23.96
C VAL A 84 25.01 -4.34 -25.04
N VAL A 85 24.08 -5.19 -25.44
CA VAL A 85 24.31 -6.25 -26.41
C VAL A 85 24.30 -5.67 -27.82
N THR A 86 23.25 -4.93 -28.16
CA THR A 86 23.05 -4.33 -29.48
C THR A 86 21.87 -3.36 -29.47
N TYR A 87 21.80 -2.51 -30.50
CA TYR A 87 20.71 -1.59 -30.79
C TYR A 87 19.88 -2.09 -31.97
N TYR A 88 18.57 -1.90 -31.89
CA TYR A 88 17.60 -2.22 -32.93
C TYR A 88 16.68 -1.01 -33.21
N GLU A 89 16.14 -0.96 -34.41
CA GLU A 89 15.01 -0.13 -34.78
C GLU A 89 13.76 -1.01 -34.71
N ASP A 90 12.83 -0.65 -33.84
CA ASP A 90 11.53 -1.29 -33.71
C ASP A 90 10.56 -0.69 -34.74
N LYS A 91 10.20 -1.50 -35.74
CA LYS A 91 9.29 -1.10 -36.82
C LYS A 91 7.91 -1.77 -36.74
N ASN A 92 7.69 -2.65 -35.75
CA ASN A 92 6.48 -3.46 -35.53
C ASN A 92 5.72 -3.88 -36.81
N PRO A 93 5.77 -5.17 -37.24
CA PRO A 93 6.05 -6.36 -36.43
C PRO A 93 7.51 -6.82 -36.42
N GLU A 94 8.38 -6.12 -37.14
CA GLU A 94 9.78 -6.50 -37.28
C GLU A 94 10.73 -5.57 -36.52
N ILE A 95 11.86 -6.14 -36.10
CA ILE A 95 12.99 -5.37 -35.58
C ILE A 95 14.14 -5.40 -36.61
N ARG A 96 14.77 -4.24 -36.81
CA ARG A 96 15.95 -4.12 -37.67
C ARG A 96 17.18 -3.88 -36.82
N TRP A 97 18.23 -4.68 -37.00
CA TRP A 97 19.51 -4.42 -36.35
C TRP A 97 20.11 -3.08 -36.82
N ILE A 98 20.61 -2.28 -35.87
CA ILE A 98 21.27 -1.00 -36.16
C ILE A 98 22.79 -1.11 -35.98
N SER A 99 23.24 -1.38 -34.74
CA SER A 99 24.64 -1.32 -34.37
C SER A 99 24.90 -1.98 -33.01
N LYS A 100 26.16 -2.36 -32.74
CA LYS A 100 26.59 -2.81 -31.40
C LYS A 100 26.82 -1.65 -30.43
N THR A 101 27.20 -0.49 -30.94
CA THR A 101 27.45 0.75 -30.19
C THR A 101 26.27 1.71 -30.32
N LYS A 102 26.21 2.72 -29.44
CA LYS A 102 25.10 3.70 -29.46
C LYS A 102 25.10 4.48 -30.79
N PRO A 103 23.98 4.50 -31.55
CA PRO A 103 23.85 5.34 -32.73
C PRO A 103 23.89 6.83 -32.37
N GLU A 104 24.39 7.67 -33.28
CA GLU A 104 24.36 9.13 -33.14
C GLU A 104 22.91 9.63 -33.11
N ASP A 105 22.11 9.22 -34.09
CA ASP A 105 20.70 9.60 -34.22
C ASP A 105 19.75 8.56 -33.61
N CYS A 106 19.60 8.61 -32.29
CA CYS A 106 18.59 7.80 -31.61
C CYS A 106 17.17 8.38 -31.84
N LYS A 107 16.25 7.55 -32.32
CA LYS A 107 14.82 7.87 -32.50
C LYS A 107 13.98 7.16 -31.44
N ARG A 108 12.69 7.50 -31.30
CA ARG A 108 11.79 6.78 -30.39
C ARG A 108 11.57 5.30 -30.75
N SER A 109 11.80 4.94 -32.02
CA SER A 109 11.86 3.55 -32.49
C SER A 109 13.18 2.85 -32.12
N THR A 110 14.20 3.58 -31.66
CA THR A 110 15.48 2.99 -31.25
C THR A 110 15.33 2.31 -29.90
N VAL A 111 15.62 1.02 -29.87
CA VAL A 111 15.69 0.21 -28.66
C VAL A 111 17.07 -0.40 -28.51
N LEU A 112 17.48 -0.68 -27.28
CA LEU A 112 18.70 -1.46 -27.00
C LEU A 112 18.35 -2.69 -26.20
N LEU A 113 19.05 -3.79 -26.49
CA LEU A 113 19.02 -5.00 -25.70
C LEU A 113 20.16 -4.93 -24.68
N LYS A 114 19.81 -4.97 -23.40
CA LYS A 114 20.75 -5.00 -22.28
C LYS A 114 20.75 -6.38 -21.65
N ARG A 115 21.93 -6.90 -21.33
CA ARG A 115 22.10 -8.19 -20.67
C ARG A 115 22.90 -8.04 -19.39
N THR A 116 22.43 -8.65 -18.32
CA THR A 116 23.13 -8.66 -17.03
C THR A 116 23.35 -10.09 -16.54
N TYR A 117 24.52 -10.32 -15.95
CA TYR A 117 24.97 -11.62 -15.46
C TYR A 117 25.17 -11.62 -13.96
N TRP A 118 24.81 -12.74 -13.35
CA TRP A 118 25.02 -12.98 -11.95
C TRP A 118 25.43 -14.43 -11.70
N THR A 119 26.45 -14.61 -10.86
CA THR A 119 26.88 -15.91 -10.36
C THR A 119 26.51 -16.00 -8.88
N HIS A 120 25.92 -17.12 -8.47
CA HIS A 120 25.57 -17.31 -7.07
C HIS A 120 26.84 -17.46 -6.22
N VAL A 121 26.91 -16.73 -5.10
CA VAL A 121 28.15 -16.62 -4.31
C VAL A 121 28.58 -17.95 -3.68
N GLN A 122 27.61 -18.77 -3.25
CA GLN A 122 27.90 -20.04 -2.57
C GLN A 122 27.87 -21.25 -3.51
N HIS A 123 27.25 -21.11 -4.68
CA HIS A 123 27.08 -22.18 -5.68
C HIS A 123 27.49 -21.60 -7.03
N PRO A 124 28.80 -21.47 -7.32
CA PRO A 124 29.29 -20.76 -8.50
C PRO A 124 28.91 -21.41 -9.85
N ASP A 125 28.49 -22.67 -9.78
CA ASP A 125 27.90 -23.42 -10.88
C ASP A 125 26.47 -22.96 -11.21
N PHE A 126 25.78 -22.28 -10.28
CA PHE A 126 24.48 -21.69 -10.51
C PHE A 126 24.57 -20.21 -10.91
N ARG A 127 23.97 -19.90 -12.06
CA ARG A 127 23.99 -18.56 -12.68
C ARG A 127 22.60 -18.07 -12.98
N ARG A 128 22.44 -16.75 -12.90
CA ARG A 128 21.25 -16.01 -13.28
C ARG A 128 21.62 -15.01 -14.36
N ARG A 129 20.82 -14.93 -15.42
CA ARG A 129 21.00 -14.00 -16.53
C ARG A 129 19.69 -13.31 -16.82
N ALA A 130 19.72 -11.99 -17.03
CA ALA A 130 18.54 -11.24 -17.42
C ALA A 130 18.79 -10.44 -18.70
N TYR A 131 17.76 -10.38 -19.54
CA TYR A 131 17.70 -9.54 -20.73
C TYR A 131 16.57 -8.53 -20.59
N GLU A 132 16.86 -7.27 -20.90
CA GLU A 132 15.89 -6.18 -20.87
C GLU A 132 16.00 -5.37 -22.15
N ILE A 133 14.86 -4.98 -22.72
CA ILE A 133 14.81 -3.93 -23.73
C ILE A 133 14.72 -2.58 -23.02
N LEU A 134 15.49 -1.60 -23.49
CA LEU A 134 15.30 -0.21 -23.14
C LEU A 134 14.97 0.58 -24.41
N ARG A 135 13.97 1.44 -24.34
CA ARG A 135 13.56 2.31 -25.45
C ARG A 135 14.05 3.73 -25.24
N TYR A 136 14.47 4.36 -26.33
CA TYR A 136 14.84 5.77 -26.31
C TYR A 136 13.59 6.66 -26.21
N SER A 137 13.55 7.51 -25.19
CA SER A 137 12.44 8.45 -24.96
C SER A 137 12.52 9.74 -25.79
N GLY A 138 13.69 10.00 -26.41
CA GLY A 138 14.06 11.30 -26.97
C GLY A 138 15.21 11.97 -26.20
N HIS A 139 15.51 11.51 -24.97
CA HIS A 139 16.61 12.03 -24.16
C HIS A 139 17.45 10.92 -23.53
N SER A 140 16.80 9.84 -23.07
CA SER A 140 17.46 8.71 -22.40
C SER A 140 16.80 7.37 -22.74
N PHE A 141 17.51 6.28 -22.47
CA PHE A 141 16.97 4.93 -22.60
C PHE A 141 16.30 4.48 -21.30
N THR A 142 15.03 4.10 -21.38
CA THR A 142 14.22 3.65 -20.25
C THR A 142 13.80 2.19 -20.41
N PRO A 143 13.83 1.35 -19.35
CA PRO A 143 13.43 -0.05 -19.45
C PRO A 143 11.98 -0.26 -19.90
N GLU A 144 11.78 -1.22 -20.79
CA GLU A 144 10.46 -1.70 -21.23
C GLU A 144 9.80 -2.62 -20.21
N ARG A 145 8.53 -2.97 -20.50
CA ARG A 145 7.65 -3.76 -19.63
C ARG A 145 8.20 -5.13 -19.24
N PHE A 146 8.79 -5.86 -20.19
CA PHE A 146 9.16 -7.25 -19.99
C PHE A 146 10.64 -7.44 -19.65
N VAL A 147 10.95 -8.54 -18.95
CA VAL A 147 12.31 -9.02 -18.72
C VAL A 147 12.36 -10.52 -18.97
N LEU A 148 13.41 -11.00 -19.65
CA LEU A 148 13.64 -12.43 -19.81
C LEU A 148 14.67 -12.84 -18.77
N LEU A 149 14.27 -13.74 -17.88
CA LEU A 149 15.07 -14.23 -16.77
C LEU A 149 15.42 -15.70 -16.98
N GLN A 150 16.71 -16.01 -16.97
CA GLN A 150 17.23 -17.36 -17.08
C GLN A 150 17.94 -17.76 -15.79
N TYR A 151 17.61 -18.94 -15.28
CA TYR A 151 18.40 -19.68 -14.30
C TYR A 151 19.08 -20.86 -14.99
N SER A 152 20.35 -21.10 -14.67
CA SER A 152 21.13 -22.17 -15.27
C SER A 152 22.21 -22.69 -14.35
N PHE A 153 22.35 -24.01 -14.28
CA PHE A 153 23.52 -24.71 -13.74
C PHE A 153 24.52 -24.99 -14.86
N SER A 154 25.82 -24.86 -14.58
CA SER A 154 26.87 -25.37 -15.48
C SER A 154 26.97 -26.90 -15.47
N GLY A 155 26.33 -27.56 -14.51
CA GLY A 155 26.21 -29.01 -14.39
C GLY A 155 24.77 -29.46 -14.17
N LYS A 156 24.58 -30.63 -13.53
CA LYS A 156 23.25 -31.13 -13.19
C LYS A 156 22.64 -30.28 -12.06
N PRO A 157 21.38 -29.85 -12.17
CA PRO A 157 20.68 -29.16 -11.09
C PRO A 157 20.72 -29.97 -9.79
N HIS A 158 20.93 -29.27 -8.67
CA HIS A 158 20.94 -29.86 -7.34
C HIS A 158 20.35 -28.87 -6.31
N ALA A 159 20.00 -29.40 -5.13
CA ALA A 159 19.50 -28.57 -4.05
C ALA A 159 20.60 -27.57 -3.60
N MET A 160 20.23 -26.30 -3.53
CA MET A 160 21.09 -25.22 -3.06
C MET A 160 20.71 -24.84 -1.63
N THR A 161 21.72 -24.71 -0.77
CA THR A 161 21.58 -24.14 0.57
C THR A 161 21.95 -22.67 0.59
N THR A 162 21.31 -21.91 1.49
CA THR A 162 21.56 -20.47 1.67
C THR A 162 22.08 -20.21 3.08
N LYS A 163 23.36 -19.86 3.23
CA LYS A 163 23.90 -19.40 4.52
C LYS A 163 23.38 -18.01 4.94
N PRO A 164 23.47 -17.66 6.23
CA PRO A 164 23.24 -16.30 6.71
C PRO A 164 24.10 -15.27 6.00
N HIS A 165 23.64 -14.02 5.97
CA HIS A 165 24.43 -12.90 5.46
C HIS A 165 25.71 -12.73 6.30
N GLY A 166 26.83 -12.35 5.68
CA GLY A 166 28.15 -12.30 6.35
C GLY A 166 28.22 -11.41 7.61
N ASN A 167 27.27 -10.50 7.78
CA ASN A 167 27.15 -9.61 8.96
C ASN A 167 26.01 -10.00 9.91
N SER A 168 25.30 -11.11 9.67
CA SER A 168 24.17 -11.54 10.50
C SER A 168 24.66 -12.35 11.69
N LYS A 169 24.22 -11.98 12.90
CA LYS A 169 24.37 -12.79 14.12
C LYS A 169 23.32 -13.91 14.22
N SER A 170 22.42 -14.02 13.24
CA SER A 170 21.35 -15.04 13.21
C SER A 170 21.69 -16.14 12.21
N GLU A 171 21.32 -17.39 12.51
CA GLU A 171 21.49 -18.53 11.60
C GLU A 171 20.48 -18.55 10.43
N LYS A 172 19.66 -17.50 10.26
CA LYS A 172 18.65 -17.44 9.22
C LYS A 172 19.26 -17.18 7.83
N ALA A 173 18.81 -17.97 6.86
CA ALA A 173 19.13 -17.82 5.44
C ALA A 173 18.91 -16.38 4.95
N PHE A 174 19.89 -15.83 4.22
CA PHE A 174 19.75 -14.50 3.63
C PHE A 174 18.66 -14.49 2.55
N THR A 175 17.68 -13.60 2.71
CA THR A 175 16.70 -13.28 1.68
C THR A 175 16.85 -11.82 1.31
N ARG A 176 17.10 -11.53 0.03
CA ARG A 176 17.21 -10.16 -0.47
C ARG A 176 15.89 -9.41 -0.27
N THR A 177 15.94 -8.25 0.37
CA THR A 177 14.79 -7.35 0.47
C THR A 177 14.39 -6.84 -0.92
N LYS A 178 13.09 -6.91 -1.22
CA LYS A 178 12.50 -6.42 -2.47
C LYS A 178 12.83 -4.93 -2.70
N PRO A 179 13.29 -4.52 -3.91
CA PRO A 179 13.49 -3.12 -4.26
C PRO A 179 12.32 -2.20 -3.94
N GLY A 180 11.06 -2.64 -4.15
CA GLY A 180 9.89 -1.82 -3.79
C GLY A 180 9.73 -1.61 -2.28
N VAL A 181 10.18 -2.57 -1.46
CA VAL A 181 10.25 -2.40 -0.01
C VAL A 181 11.36 -1.39 0.34
N LEU A 182 12.53 -1.47 -0.32
CA LEU A 182 13.62 -0.51 -0.13
C LEU A 182 13.25 0.91 -0.57
N GLU A 183 12.54 1.07 -1.69
CA GLU A 183 12.05 2.36 -2.17
C GLU A 183 10.99 2.93 -1.24
N SER A 184 10.07 2.10 -0.75
CA SER A 184 9.12 2.50 0.29
C SER A 184 9.82 2.89 1.59
N ILE A 185 10.97 2.30 1.92
CA ILE A 185 11.77 2.68 3.09
C ILE A 185 12.46 4.02 2.82
N LYS A 186 13.16 4.17 1.69
CA LYS A 186 13.84 5.42 1.30
C LYS A 186 12.89 6.61 1.20
N GLY A 187 11.68 6.42 0.66
CA GLY A 187 10.66 7.46 0.60
C GLY A 187 10.16 7.92 1.97
N LYS A 188 10.24 7.04 2.98
CA LYS A 188 9.91 7.36 4.38
C LYS A 188 11.09 7.96 5.16
N VAL A 189 12.33 7.77 4.69
CA VAL A 189 13.58 8.27 5.32
C VAL A 189 14.09 9.53 4.58
N LYS A 190 13.32 10.62 4.61
CA LYS A 190 13.79 11.96 4.16
C LYS A 190 14.47 12.78 5.28
N GLY A 191 14.72 12.18 6.45
CA GLY A 191 15.47 12.77 7.56
C GLY A 191 16.71 11.92 7.90
N SER A 192 17.77 12.56 8.37
CA SER A 192 19.15 12.05 8.55
C SER A 192 19.34 10.93 9.59
N ALA A 193 18.33 10.11 9.87
CA ALA A 193 18.44 8.97 10.79
C ALA A 193 18.80 7.66 10.04
N PRO A 194 19.65 6.78 10.61
CA PRO A 194 20.00 5.49 10.00
C PRO A 194 18.77 4.59 9.77
N PRO A 195 18.65 3.88 8.63
CA PRO A 195 17.47 3.07 8.31
C PRO A 195 17.15 1.94 9.30
N SER A 196 18.15 1.33 9.96
CA SER A 196 17.87 0.32 10.99
C SER A 196 17.24 0.97 12.20
N LYS A 197 17.74 2.15 12.62
CA LYS A 197 17.21 2.87 13.78
C LYS A 197 15.75 3.28 13.57
N VAL A 198 15.40 3.76 12.38
CA VAL A 198 14.00 4.09 12.03
C VAL A 198 13.13 2.84 11.88
N TYR A 199 13.69 1.75 11.36
CA TYR A 199 12.98 0.47 11.26
C TYR A 199 12.72 -0.13 12.65
N ASP A 200 13.71 -0.11 13.54
CA ASP A 200 13.62 -0.55 14.92
C ASP A 200 12.63 0.36 15.65
N GLU A 201 12.73 1.69 15.57
CA GLU A 201 11.78 2.64 16.19
C GLU A 201 10.33 2.46 15.69
N VAL A 202 10.11 2.31 14.38
CA VAL A 202 8.75 2.09 13.83
C VAL A 202 8.24 0.68 14.12
N GLN A 203 9.11 -0.33 14.11
CA GLN A 203 8.73 -1.70 14.45
C GLN A 203 8.44 -1.81 15.94
N ASP A 204 9.18 -1.12 16.79
CA ASP A 204 8.98 -1.02 18.24
C ASP A 204 7.68 -0.26 18.54
N GLU A 205 7.41 0.89 17.89
CA GLU A 205 6.12 1.59 18.03
C GLU A 205 4.92 0.73 17.58
N LEU A 206 5.06 -0.04 16.50
CA LEU A 206 4.00 -0.95 16.03
C LEU A 206 3.88 -2.20 16.90
N TYR A 207 4.98 -2.65 17.50
CA TYR A 207 4.99 -3.71 18.50
C TYR A 207 4.27 -3.24 19.77
N ASP A 208 4.52 -2.02 20.22
CA ASP A 208 3.84 -1.41 21.37
C ASP A 208 2.35 -1.25 21.11
N LEU A 209 1.95 -0.86 19.89
CA LEU A 209 0.53 -0.88 19.49
C LEU A 209 -0.07 -2.28 19.50
N THR A 210 0.71 -3.29 19.11
CA THR A 210 0.27 -4.69 19.15
C THR A 210 0.07 -5.15 20.58
N LEU A 211 0.99 -4.80 21.49
CA LEU A 211 0.87 -5.08 22.92
C LEU A 211 -0.36 -4.39 23.52
N LYS A 212 -0.52 -3.09 23.27
CA LYS A 212 -1.68 -2.29 23.72
C LYS A 212 -3.01 -2.82 23.17
N SER A 213 -3.01 -3.33 21.93
CA SER A 213 -4.18 -3.99 21.35
C SER A 213 -4.52 -5.31 22.06
N LYS A 214 -3.51 -6.08 22.48
CA LYS A 214 -3.71 -7.33 23.25
C LYS A 214 -4.23 -7.03 24.65
N GLU A 215 -3.61 -6.09 25.37
CA GLU A 215 -4.07 -5.63 26.69
C GLU A 215 -5.53 -5.15 26.65
N GLY A 216 -5.92 -4.40 25.60
CA GLY A 216 -7.29 -4.00 25.37
C GLY A 216 -8.25 -5.18 25.15
N GLY A 217 -7.79 -6.25 24.49
CA GLY A 217 -8.54 -7.49 24.31
C GLY A 217 -8.75 -8.25 25.61
N GLU A 218 -7.70 -8.39 26.42
CA GLU A 218 -7.74 -9.09 27.71
C GLU A 218 -8.63 -8.38 28.74
N THR A 219 -8.58 -7.04 28.75
CA THR A 219 -9.41 -6.21 29.64
C THR A 219 -10.83 -5.97 29.12
N GLY A 220 -11.16 -6.45 27.92
CA GLY A 220 -12.43 -6.19 27.24
C GLY A 220 -12.63 -4.74 26.79
N LYS A 221 -11.62 -3.87 26.94
CA LYS A 221 -11.66 -2.44 26.56
C LYS A 221 -10.98 -2.20 25.22
N VAL A 222 -11.44 -2.91 24.19
CA VAL A 222 -10.85 -2.86 22.84
C VAL A 222 -11.09 -1.48 22.21
N TYR A 223 -9.99 -0.78 21.92
CA TYR A 223 -10.04 0.51 21.20
C TYR A 223 -9.27 0.46 19.87
N ILE A 224 -8.18 -0.31 19.80
CA ILE A 224 -7.50 -0.63 18.55
C ILE A 224 -8.28 -1.76 17.86
N ARG A 225 -8.95 -1.44 16.75
CA ARG A 225 -9.81 -2.41 16.04
C ARG A 225 -9.09 -3.20 14.98
N ARG A 226 -8.14 -2.56 14.31
CA ARG A 226 -7.34 -3.21 13.27
C ARG A 226 -6.00 -2.52 13.13
N LEU A 227 -4.95 -3.31 13.14
CA LEU A 227 -3.58 -2.89 12.90
C LEU A 227 -3.08 -3.52 11.59
N GLN A 228 -2.51 -2.68 10.73
CA GLN A 228 -1.82 -3.10 9.52
C GLN A 228 -0.38 -2.62 9.59
N VAL A 229 0.57 -3.55 9.50
CA VAL A 229 2.01 -3.25 9.48
C VAL A 229 2.52 -3.09 8.04
N ALA A 230 2.02 -3.92 7.11
CA ALA A 230 2.37 -3.92 5.69
C ALA A 230 1.10 -3.87 4.82
N PRO A 231 1.08 -3.18 3.64
CA PRO A 231 2.18 -2.49 2.94
C PRO A 231 2.62 -1.16 3.56
N SER A 232 1.80 -0.59 4.43
CA SER A 232 2.04 0.65 5.17
C SER A 232 1.43 0.53 6.58
N PRO A 233 2.11 1.08 7.61
CA PRO A 233 1.55 1.22 8.94
C PRO A 233 0.24 2.02 8.91
N ALA A 234 -0.83 1.40 9.38
CA ALA A 234 -2.15 1.99 9.56
C ALA A 234 -2.90 1.31 10.72
N CYS A 235 -3.66 2.09 11.48
CA CYS A 235 -4.44 1.61 12.61
C CYS A 235 -5.83 2.25 12.61
N VAL A 236 -6.86 1.45 12.81
CA VAL A 236 -8.24 1.93 12.98
C VAL A 236 -8.59 1.87 14.46
N LEU A 237 -9.02 3.01 14.98
CA LEU A 237 -9.38 3.20 16.37
C LEU A 237 -10.88 3.44 16.50
N ALA A 238 -11.54 2.73 17.40
CA ALA A 238 -12.93 2.97 17.77
C ALA A 238 -13.28 2.29 19.10
N SER A 239 -14.10 2.93 19.92
CA SER A 239 -14.78 2.28 21.05
C SER A 239 -15.96 1.44 20.58
N ASP A 240 -16.46 0.54 21.44
CA ASP A 240 -17.62 -0.27 21.09
C ASP A 240 -18.85 0.62 20.88
N ARG A 241 -18.95 1.68 21.68
CA ARG A 241 -20.03 2.66 21.56
C ARG A 241 -19.98 3.39 20.22
N GLN A 242 -18.81 3.84 19.77
CA GLN A 242 -18.66 4.45 18.44
C GLN A 242 -19.08 3.50 17.32
N VAL A 243 -18.73 2.21 17.41
CA VAL A 243 -19.15 1.21 16.41
C VAL A 243 -20.67 1.02 16.42
N GLN A 244 -21.28 0.91 17.61
CA GLN A 244 -22.73 0.77 17.78
C GLN A 244 -23.49 2.01 17.28
N ASP A 245 -23.00 3.21 17.59
CA ASP A 245 -23.64 4.46 17.20
C ASP A 245 -23.51 4.71 15.70
N VAL A 246 -22.37 4.40 15.08
CA VAL A 246 -22.24 4.42 13.62
C VAL A 246 -23.23 3.45 12.97
N LYS A 247 -23.38 2.24 13.51
CA LYS A 247 -24.37 1.26 13.02
C LYS A 247 -25.79 1.79 13.20
N ARG A 248 -26.11 2.34 14.37
CA ARG A 248 -27.45 2.81 14.74
C ARG A 248 -27.87 4.03 13.95
N PHE A 249 -27.00 5.02 13.82
CA PHE A 249 -27.33 6.32 13.24
C PHE A 249 -26.95 6.43 11.76
N CYS A 250 -25.86 5.79 11.32
CA CYS A 250 -25.34 5.95 9.97
C CYS A 250 -25.70 4.77 9.04
N ALA A 251 -26.18 3.65 9.58
CA ALA A 251 -26.57 2.47 8.80
C ALA A 251 -28.08 2.20 8.73
N ASN A 252 -28.90 3.04 9.38
CA ASN A 252 -30.35 2.90 9.36
C ASN A 252 -30.93 3.30 7.99
N THR A 253 -32.04 2.66 7.60
CA THR A 253 -32.72 2.87 6.30
C THR A 253 -33.94 3.80 6.39
N THR A 254 -34.12 4.48 7.53
CA THR A 254 -35.18 5.47 7.76
C THR A 254 -34.80 6.86 7.22
N GLU A 255 -35.76 7.76 7.11
CA GLU A 255 -35.55 9.15 6.64
C GLU A 255 -34.60 9.95 7.57
N ASN A 256 -34.62 9.66 8.86
CA ASN A 256 -33.68 10.22 9.84
C ASN A 256 -32.44 9.34 9.95
N PHE A 257 -31.32 9.81 9.38
CA PHE A 257 -30.00 9.18 9.48
C PHE A 257 -28.90 10.22 9.67
N SER A 258 -27.76 9.76 10.21
CA SER A 258 -26.58 10.56 10.47
C SER A 258 -25.54 10.30 9.39
N VAL A 259 -24.99 11.35 8.81
CA VAL A 259 -23.94 11.23 7.80
C VAL A 259 -22.61 11.00 8.52
N LEU A 260 -22.04 9.80 8.36
CA LEU A 260 -20.67 9.54 8.79
C LEU A 260 -19.70 10.32 7.89
N SER A 261 -19.20 11.42 8.42
CA SER A 261 -18.38 12.39 7.68
C SER A 261 -16.92 12.20 8.01
N ILE A 262 -16.03 12.45 7.05
CA ILE A 262 -14.58 12.47 7.31
C ILE A 262 -14.20 13.91 7.60
N ASP A 263 -13.63 14.17 8.78
CA ASP A 263 -13.08 15.48 9.12
C ASP A 263 -11.66 15.63 8.53
N THR A 264 -11.12 16.84 8.58
CA THR A 264 -9.84 17.20 8.01
C THR A 264 -8.76 16.21 8.44
N THR A 265 -7.99 15.68 7.48
CA THR A 265 -6.83 14.84 7.78
C THR A 265 -5.62 15.70 8.10
N PHE A 266 -4.96 15.46 9.23
CA PHE A 266 -3.87 16.30 9.74
C PHE A 266 -2.73 15.49 10.35
N ASN A 267 -1.58 16.15 10.53
CA ASN A 267 -0.43 15.57 11.22
C ASN A 267 -0.51 15.85 12.72
N ILE A 268 -0.23 14.83 13.52
CA ILE A 268 -0.12 14.97 14.98
C ILE A 268 1.24 14.52 15.51
N GLY A 269 1.86 13.57 14.80
CA GLY A 269 3.26 13.16 14.89
C GLY A 269 3.86 13.07 13.49
N ASP A 270 4.73 12.09 13.24
CA ASP A 270 5.28 11.80 11.90
C ASP A 270 4.34 10.94 11.02
N PHE A 271 3.04 11.03 11.31
CA PHE A 271 1.95 10.32 10.66
C PHE A 271 0.66 11.15 10.65
N TYR A 272 -0.31 10.70 9.88
CA TYR A 272 -1.60 11.33 9.66
C TYR A 272 -2.68 10.76 10.57
N VAL A 273 -3.61 11.61 10.97
CA VAL A 273 -4.88 11.25 11.62
C VAL A 273 -6.02 11.70 10.73
N THR A 274 -6.92 10.77 10.42
CA THR A 274 -8.15 10.99 9.67
C THR A 274 -9.34 10.60 10.56
N PRO A 275 -9.91 11.55 11.31
CA PRO A 275 -11.08 11.29 12.12
C PRO A 275 -12.34 11.23 11.26
N THR A 276 -13.31 10.43 11.70
CA THR A 276 -14.69 10.55 11.23
C THR A 276 -15.56 11.21 12.29
N THR A 277 -16.71 11.73 11.90
CA THR A 277 -17.69 12.36 12.78
C THR A 277 -19.10 11.93 12.41
N TYR A 278 -19.98 11.88 13.41
CA TYR A 278 -21.39 11.57 13.21
C TYR A 278 -22.23 12.37 14.20
N LYS A 279 -23.46 12.72 13.81
CA LYS A 279 -24.47 13.30 14.72
C LYS A 279 -25.13 12.19 15.54
N HIS A 280 -25.26 12.38 16.85
CA HIS A 280 -25.97 11.45 17.74
C HIS A 280 -27.47 11.80 17.75
N LEU A 281 -28.30 11.03 17.05
CA LEU A 281 -29.69 11.41 16.71
C LEU A 281 -30.71 11.30 17.85
N LEU A 282 -30.27 11.03 19.07
CA LEU A 282 -31.15 10.83 20.24
C LEU A 282 -30.88 11.83 21.36
N LEU A 283 -29.96 12.75 21.15
CA LEU A 283 -29.58 13.77 22.12
C LEU A 283 -29.57 15.09 21.40
N ASP A 284 -29.81 16.16 22.14
CA ASP A 284 -29.55 17.51 21.67
C ASP A 284 -28.45 18.16 22.51
N ASP A 285 -27.56 18.90 21.86
CA ASP A 285 -26.62 19.77 22.56
C ASP A 285 -27.40 20.92 23.19
N ARG A 286 -27.26 21.13 24.50
CA ARG A 286 -28.02 22.16 25.23
C ARG A 286 -27.74 23.58 24.73
N ARG A 287 -26.57 23.82 24.14
CA ARG A 287 -26.16 25.14 23.64
C ARG A 287 -26.70 25.39 22.25
N THR A 288 -26.69 24.39 21.37
CA THR A 288 -27.09 24.57 19.97
C THR A 288 -28.49 24.09 19.66
N GLU A 289 -29.12 23.35 20.56
CA GLU A 289 -30.41 22.67 20.36
C GLU A 289 -30.44 21.78 19.10
N ASN A 290 -29.27 21.27 18.72
CA ASN A 290 -29.09 20.39 17.59
C ASN A 290 -28.42 19.08 18.03
N PRO A 291 -28.59 17.99 17.26
CA PRO A 291 -27.90 16.74 17.54
C PRO A 291 -26.38 16.94 17.66
N PRO A 292 -25.75 16.50 18.77
CA PRO A 292 -24.33 16.74 19.00
C PRO A 292 -23.49 15.97 17.99
N LEU A 293 -22.48 16.64 17.45
CA LEU A 293 -21.49 16.02 16.57
C LEU A 293 -20.43 15.32 17.41
N LEU A 294 -20.33 14.00 17.29
CA LEU A 294 -19.40 13.15 18.05
C LEU A 294 -18.27 12.64 17.17
N LEU A 295 -17.13 12.30 17.80
CA LEU A 295 -16.00 11.65 17.16
C LEU A 295 -16.39 10.20 16.84
N GLY A 296 -16.23 9.82 15.58
CA GLY A 296 -16.40 8.45 15.11
C GLY A 296 -15.07 7.68 15.04
N PRO A 297 -15.10 6.47 14.45
CA PRO A 297 -13.90 5.70 14.17
C PRO A 297 -12.83 6.55 13.47
N THR A 298 -11.58 6.42 13.90
CA THR A 298 -10.49 7.29 13.44
C THR A 298 -9.36 6.43 12.87
N LEU A 299 -8.82 6.84 11.73
CA LEU A 299 -7.68 6.20 11.09
C LEU A 299 -6.39 6.95 11.43
N ILE A 300 -5.41 6.23 11.96
CA ILE A 300 -4.02 6.68 12.03
C ILE A 300 -3.22 5.99 10.92
N HIS A 301 -2.44 6.73 10.14
CA HIS A 301 -1.78 6.18 8.96
C HIS A 301 -0.57 6.97 8.48
N THR A 302 0.29 6.32 7.70
CA THR A 302 1.52 6.95 7.15
C THR A 302 1.40 7.45 5.71
N ARG A 303 0.30 7.17 4.99
CA ARG A 303 0.16 7.48 3.57
C ARG A 303 -1.26 7.93 3.21
N LYS A 304 -1.36 8.96 2.38
CA LYS A 304 -2.64 9.45 1.84
C LYS A 304 -2.95 8.83 0.47
N ASP A 305 -2.86 7.51 0.36
CA ASP A 305 -3.13 6.77 -0.88
C ASP A 305 -4.45 5.99 -0.85
N SER A 306 -4.89 5.54 -2.03
CA SER A 306 -6.17 4.84 -2.19
C SER A 306 -6.22 3.53 -1.38
N ASP A 307 -5.10 2.82 -1.26
CA ASP A 307 -5.00 1.59 -0.49
C ASP A 307 -5.23 1.82 1.00
N THR A 308 -4.67 2.90 1.55
CA THR A 308 -4.84 3.27 2.97
C THR A 308 -6.28 3.64 3.30
N PHE A 309 -6.97 4.38 2.43
CA PHE A 309 -8.39 4.68 2.63
C PHE A 309 -9.29 3.47 2.36
N SER A 310 -8.92 2.60 1.42
CA SER A 310 -9.62 1.33 1.18
C SER A 310 -9.52 0.40 2.39
N TYR A 311 -8.35 0.34 3.04
CA TYR A 311 -8.15 -0.36 4.31
C TYR A 311 -9.10 0.16 5.40
N PHE A 312 -9.23 1.49 5.52
CA PHE A 312 -10.12 2.09 6.50
C PHE A 312 -11.59 1.75 6.23
N GLY A 313 -12.06 1.96 4.99
CA GLY A 313 -13.42 1.63 4.58
C GLY A 313 -13.74 0.15 4.78
N ALA A 314 -12.86 -0.75 4.32
CA ALA A 314 -13.01 -2.19 4.52
C ALA A 314 -13.10 -2.56 6.00
N THR A 315 -12.31 -1.92 6.84
CA THR A 315 -12.38 -2.11 8.30
C THR A 315 -13.74 -1.70 8.81
N LEU A 316 -14.22 -0.49 8.53
CA LEU A 316 -15.56 -0.03 8.97
C LEU A 316 -16.69 -0.98 8.53
N THR A 317 -16.62 -1.50 7.31
CA THR A 317 -17.59 -2.49 6.81
C THR A 317 -17.45 -3.90 7.42
N GLY A 318 -16.31 -4.17 8.05
CA GLY A 318 -16.01 -5.46 8.68
C GLY A 318 -16.17 -5.45 10.20
N LEU A 319 -16.35 -4.28 10.84
CA LEU A 319 -16.43 -4.16 12.31
C LEU A 319 -17.64 -4.87 12.94
N GLU A 320 -18.59 -5.37 12.15
CA GLU A 320 -19.56 -6.42 12.49
C GLU A 320 -20.41 -6.74 11.25
N ASN A 321 -20.90 -7.98 11.08
CA ASN A 321 -21.70 -8.43 9.92
C ASN A 321 -22.93 -7.55 9.57
N GLY A 322 -23.34 -6.62 10.44
CA GLY A 322 -24.41 -5.64 10.22
C GLY A 322 -24.00 -4.29 9.59
N THR A 323 -22.70 -3.95 9.49
CA THR A 323 -22.27 -2.68 8.86
C THR A 323 -22.28 -2.72 7.33
N ARG A 324 -22.59 -3.89 6.74
CA ARG A 324 -22.96 -4.06 5.33
C ARG A 324 -24.14 -3.19 4.89
N LYS A 325 -24.86 -2.51 5.80
CA LYS A 325 -25.94 -1.55 5.50
C LYS A 325 -25.56 -0.06 5.58
N ILE A 326 -24.36 0.30 6.05
CA ILE A 326 -23.95 1.72 6.13
C ILE A 326 -24.09 2.38 4.75
N ARG A 327 -24.89 3.44 4.67
CA ARG A 327 -24.96 4.33 3.51
C ARG A 327 -23.84 5.35 3.65
N PHE A 328 -22.63 4.91 3.34
CA PHE A 328 -21.65 5.84 2.81
C PHE A 328 -22.13 6.27 1.43
N ILE A 329 -21.74 7.45 0.97
CA ILE A 329 -21.86 7.71 -0.47
C ILE A 329 -21.10 6.59 -1.20
N GLY A 330 -21.84 5.75 -1.94
CA GLY A 330 -21.35 4.70 -2.85
C GLY A 330 -21.05 3.32 -2.21
N LYS A 331 -21.99 2.36 -2.35
CA LYS A 331 -21.75 0.92 -2.17
C LYS A 331 -21.55 0.24 -3.51
N ALA A 332 -20.57 -0.66 -3.60
CA ALA A 332 -20.02 -1.27 -4.83
C ALA A 332 -19.25 -0.29 -5.73
N GLU A 333 -19.62 0.99 -5.71
CA GLU A 333 -18.84 2.05 -6.32
C GLU A 333 -17.74 2.61 -5.43
N PHE A 334 -17.56 2.27 -4.14
CA PHE A 334 -16.54 2.95 -3.31
C PHE A 334 -15.12 2.93 -3.92
N HIS A 335 -14.70 1.88 -4.63
CA HIS A 335 -13.39 1.88 -5.32
C HIS A 335 -13.39 2.75 -6.60
N LYS A 336 -14.43 2.67 -7.44
CA LYS A 336 -14.56 3.47 -8.68
C LYS A 336 -14.91 4.94 -8.39
N TYR A 337 -15.85 5.19 -7.49
CA TYR A 337 -16.21 6.48 -6.87
C TYR A 337 -15.05 7.06 -6.06
N SER A 338 -14.25 6.28 -5.31
CA SER A 338 -13.11 6.86 -4.58
C SER A 338 -11.98 7.32 -5.50
N VAL A 339 -11.74 6.59 -6.59
CA VAL A 339 -10.71 6.93 -7.58
C VAL A 339 -11.19 8.04 -8.54
N ALA A 340 -12.46 8.04 -8.96
CA ALA A 340 -12.99 9.03 -9.92
C ALA A 340 -13.62 10.27 -9.27
N HIS A 341 -14.15 10.16 -8.05
CA HIS A 341 -14.97 11.20 -7.43
C HIS A 341 -14.55 11.59 -6.01
N VAL A 342 -13.90 10.75 -5.20
CA VAL A 342 -13.40 11.18 -3.88
C VAL A 342 -12.10 11.96 -4.01
N ALA A 343 -11.17 11.59 -4.89
CA ALA A 343 -9.97 12.41 -5.14
C ALA A 343 -10.29 13.78 -5.79
N GLU A 344 -11.37 13.85 -6.57
CA GLU A 344 -11.88 15.08 -7.20
C GLU A 344 -12.87 15.83 -6.29
N ASP A 345 -13.65 15.16 -5.42
CA ASP A 345 -14.47 15.79 -4.36
C ASP A 345 -13.59 16.34 -3.24
N MET A 346 -12.53 15.61 -2.84
CA MET A 346 -11.43 16.10 -2.00
C MET A 346 -10.72 17.32 -2.62
N LYS A 347 -10.86 17.55 -3.94
CA LYS A 347 -10.35 18.73 -4.66
C LYS A 347 -11.40 19.81 -4.94
N LYS A 348 -12.70 19.49 -5.10
CA LYS A 348 -13.73 20.42 -5.62
C LYS A 348 -14.96 20.61 -4.74
N LYS A 349 -15.21 19.81 -3.71
CA LYS A 349 -16.58 19.67 -3.21
C LYS A 349 -16.74 19.93 -1.70
N MET A 350 -17.62 20.83 -1.25
CA MET A 350 -18.79 21.25 -2.02
C MET A 350 -19.38 22.63 -1.70
N ILE A 351 -19.19 23.49 -2.69
CA ILE A 351 -20.00 24.66 -3.03
C ILE A 351 -21.45 24.27 -3.39
N SER A 352 -22.36 25.17 -3.01
CA SER A 352 -23.83 25.08 -3.00
C SER A 352 -24.53 24.29 -4.14
N PRO A 353 -24.16 24.44 -5.43
CA PRO A 353 -24.96 23.87 -6.52
C PRO A 353 -25.07 22.34 -6.50
N LEU A 354 -24.05 21.66 -5.99
CA LEU A 354 -24.02 20.20 -5.94
C LEU A 354 -24.72 19.65 -4.69
N ARG A 355 -24.85 20.43 -3.60
CA ARG A 355 -25.64 20.05 -2.40
C ARG A 355 -27.13 20.05 -2.69
N LYS A 356 -27.59 21.08 -3.42
CA LYS A 356 -28.97 21.20 -3.88
C LYS A 356 -29.38 20.01 -4.76
N ARG A 357 -28.49 19.58 -5.66
CA ARG A 357 -28.72 18.40 -6.52
C ARG A 357 -28.76 17.06 -5.78
N ALA A 358 -28.18 16.98 -4.59
CA ALA A 358 -28.15 15.77 -3.77
C ALA A 358 -29.26 15.73 -2.69
N GLY A 359 -30.14 16.74 -2.64
CA GLY A 359 -31.21 16.82 -1.63
C GLY A 359 -30.74 17.18 -0.22
N LEU A 360 -29.50 17.66 -0.05
CA LEU A 360 -28.85 17.85 1.25
C LEU A 360 -29.09 19.23 1.90
N GLY A 361 -29.88 20.10 1.28
CA GLY A 361 -30.19 21.44 1.78
C GLY A 361 -29.00 22.41 1.80
N GLU A 362 -29.23 23.59 2.39
CA GLU A 362 -28.27 24.70 2.58
C GLU A 362 -27.95 24.93 4.07
N ALA A 363 -28.09 23.91 4.92
CA ALA A 363 -27.72 24.04 6.33
C ALA A 363 -26.21 24.30 6.43
N PHE A 364 -25.87 25.52 6.84
CA PHE A 364 -24.51 26.03 7.03
C PHE A 364 -23.59 25.02 7.74
N PHE A 365 -22.45 24.68 7.12
CA PHE A 365 -21.28 24.22 7.86
C PHE A 365 -20.52 25.47 8.29
N TYR A 366 -20.76 25.94 9.51
CA TYR A 366 -19.88 26.92 10.12
C TYR A 366 -18.56 26.24 10.46
N ASN A 367 -17.44 26.86 10.07
CA ASN A 367 -16.15 26.62 10.73
C ASN A 367 -16.22 27.19 12.16
N ASN A 368 -17.08 26.63 13.01
CA ASN A 368 -17.02 26.89 14.43
C ASN A 368 -15.88 26.06 14.99
N ALA A 369 -14.92 26.72 15.63
CA ALA A 369 -13.80 26.09 16.30
C ALA A 369 -14.21 24.93 17.24
N ALA A 370 -15.42 25.04 17.82
CA ALA A 370 -16.03 24.04 18.69
C ALA A 370 -16.55 22.78 17.97
N GLU A 371 -16.86 22.84 16.67
CA GLU A 371 -17.41 21.72 15.89
C GLU A 371 -16.35 20.96 15.09
N SER A 372 -15.17 21.56 14.90
CA SER A 372 -14.03 20.88 14.29
C SER A 372 -13.41 19.89 15.27
N LYS A 373 -13.62 18.59 15.04
CA LYS A 373 -12.94 17.56 15.85
C LYS A 373 -11.43 17.65 15.70
N HIS A 374 -10.94 18.05 14.53
CA HIS A 374 -9.54 18.43 14.35
C HIS A 374 -9.05 19.45 15.40
N GLN A 375 -9.77 20.55 15.60
CA GLN A 375 -9.37 21.57 16.58
C GLN A 375 -9.48 21.06 18.02
N ARG A 376 -10.53 20.29 18.34
CA ARG A 376 -10.69 19.65 19.65
C ARG A 376 -9.54 18.68 19.95
N ILE A 377 -9.14 17.86 18.97
CA ILE A 377 -8.00 16.93 19.09
C ILE A 377 -6.70 17.72 19.30
N LYS A 378 -6.48 18.82 18.56
CA LYS A 378 -5.32 19.69 18.76
C LYS A 378 -5.30 20.35 20.14
N ALA A 379 -6.44 20.85 20.63
CA ALA A 379 -6.55 21.46 21.94
C ALA A 379 -6.26 20.44 23.05
N ARG A 380 -6.86 19.24 22.98
CA ARG A 380 -6.60 18.16 23.94
C ARG A 380 -5.14 17.68 23.87
N LYS A 381 -4.55 17.62 22.68
CA LYS A 381 -3.10 17.38 22.53
C LYS A 381 -2.29 18.43 23.29
N GLY A 382 -2.58 19.72 23.09
CA GLY A 382 -1.88 20.81 23.77
C GLY A 382 -1.96 20.69 25.29
N GLN A 383 -3.13 20.30 25.82
CA GLN A 383 -3.34 20.07 27.26
C GLN A 383 -2.54 18.87 27.81
N MET A 384 -2.52 17.74 27.09
CA MET A 384 -1.93 16.50 27.58
C MET A 384 -0.42 16.41 27.32
N TYR A 385 0.04 16.97 26.20
CA TYR A 385 1.38 16.70 25.66
C TYR A 385 2.10 17.97 25.16
N GLY A 386 1.45 19.14 25.16
CA GLY A 386 2.02 20.36 24.59
C GLY A 386 2.18 20.30 23.07
N GLU A 387 3.19 20.99 22.55
CA GLU A 387 3.39 21.16 21.10
C GLU A 387 4.20 20.05 20.42
N ARG A 388 4.79 19.13 21.20
CA ARG A 388 5.67 18.08 20.65
C ARG A 388 4.93 17.12 19.72
N LYS A 389 5.69 16.42 18.87
CA LYS A 389 5.17 15.29 18.09
C LYS A 389 4.85 14.12 19.02
N LEU A 390 3.77 13.40 18.70
CA LEU A 390 3.31 12.23 19.45
C LEU A 390 3.68 10.94 18.74
N ALA A 391 4.02 9.92 19.51
CA ALA A 391 4.11 8.53 19.06
C ALA A 391 2.70 7.93 18.86
N TRP A 392 2.60 6.79 18.18
CA TRP A 392 1.30 6.17 17.87
C TRP A 392 0.50 5.81 19.13
N THR A 393 1.14 5.23 20.14
CA THR A 393 0.51 4.82 21.40
C THR A 393 -0.07 5.99 22.19
N GLU A 394 0.59 7.15 22.12
CA GLU A 394 0.14 8.40 22.75
C GLU A 394 -1.07 8.99 22.01
N VAL A 395 -1.11 8.87 20.67
CA VAL A 395 -2.28 9.28 19.90
C VAL A 395 -3.47 8.37 20.15
N VAL A 396 -3.23 7.07 20.37
CA VAL A 396 -4.29 6.14 20.82
C VAL A 396 -4.88 6.64 22.15
N ASP A 397 -4.05 6.99 23.13
CA ASP A 397 -4.52 7.49 24.43
C ASP A 397 -5.25 8.82 24.30
N LEU A 398 -4.72 9.72 23.48
CA LEU A 398 -5.33 11.00 23.19
C LEU A 398 -6.75 10.83 22.64
N LEU A 399 -6.90 10.05 21.57
CA LEU A 399 -8.19 9.84 20.91
C LEU A 399 -9.17 9.06 21.78
N LYS A 400 -8.66 8.08 22.54
CA LYS A 400 -9.44 7.34 23.53
C LYS A 400 -9.98 8.27 24.62
N SER A 401 -9.15 9.18 25.16
CA SER A 401 -9.59 10.13 26.18
C SER A 401 -10.72 11.05 25.71
N ILE A 402 -10.71 11.44 24.44
CA ILE A 402 -11.76 12.27 23.82
C ILE A 402 -13.03 11.44 23.66
N SER A 403 -12.90 10.21 23.16
CA SER A 403 -14.04 9.31 22.95
C SER A 403 -14.74 8.99 24.28
N GLU A 404 -13.97 8.65 25.32
CA GLU A 404 -14.50 8.36 26.66
C GLU A 404 -15.15 9.59 27.31
N GLU A 405 -14.65 10.80 27.07
CA GLU A 405 -15.29 12.02 27.55
C GLU A 405 -16.64 12.27 26.86
N GLU A 406 -16.70 12.06 25.55
CA GLU A 406 -17.95 12.18 24.79
C GLU A 406 -18.98 11.13 25.22
N GLU A 407 -18.54 9.89 25.47
CA GLU A 407 -19.38 8.82 26.02
C GLU A 407 -19.93 9.19 27.40
N ARG A 408 -19.08 9.65 28.33
CA ARG A 408 -19.53 10.13 29.65
C ARG A 408 -20.53 11.28 29.53
N ASN A 409 -20.35 12.18 28.57
CA ASN A 409 -21.31 13.27 28.35
C ASN A 409 -22.66 12.75 27.83
N CYS A 410 -22.67 11.70 26.99
CA CYS A 410 -23.90 11.04 26.56
C CYS A 410 -24.59 10.31 27.73
N GLU A 411 -23.83 9.64 28.60
CA GLU A 411 -24.37 8.97 29.79
C GLU A 411 -24.97 9.96 30.79
N ARG A 412 -24.30 11.09 31.02
CA ARG A 412 -24.79 12.15 31.90
C ARG A 412 -26.12 12.74 31.41
N ALA A 413 -26.35 12.77 30.10
CA ALA A 413 -27.60 13.25 29.51
C ALA A 413 -28.82 12.43 29.98
N ILE A 414 -28.64 11.12 30.21
CA ILE A 414 -29.70 10.23 30.76
C ILE A 414 -30.19 10.72 32.13
N ALA A 415 -29.30 11.35 32.90
CA ALA A 415 -29.60 11.94 34.20
C ALA A 415 -29.87 13.46 34.13
N ASP A 416 -30.19 13.98 32.94
CA ASP A 416 -30.37 15.41 32.64
C ASP A 416 -29.18 16.29 33.08
N LYS A 417 -27.96 15.75 32.97
CA LYS A 417 -26.71 16.40 33.35
C LYS A 417 -25.76 16.55 32.15
N GLY A 418 -24.83 17.51 32.26
CA GLY A 418 -23.78 17.68 31.26
C GLY A 418 -24.23 18.51 30.05
N PRO A 419 -23.47 18.46 28.94
CA PRO A 419 -23.69 19.35 27.80
C PRO A 419 -24.85 18.92 26.90
N PHE A 420 -25.36 17.70 27.05
CA PHE A 420 -26.43 17.15 26.22
C PHE A 420 -27.72 16.96 27.05
N LYS A 421 -28.87 16.95 26.37
CA LYS A 421 -30.20 16.67 26.93
C LYS A 421 -30.93 15.64 26.09
#